data_AF-A0A1S1HAT8-F1
#
_entry.id   AF-A0A1S1HAT8-F1
#
_cell.length_a   1.000
_cell.length_b   1.000
_cell.length_c   1.000
_cell.angle_alpha   90.00
_cell.angle_beta   90.00
_cell.angle_gamma   90.00
#
_symmetry.space_group_name_H-M   'P 1'
#
loop_
_entity.id
_entity.type
_entity.pdbx_description
1 polymer ?
#
loop_
_entity_poly.entity_id
_entity_poly.type
_entity_poly.pdbx_seq_one_letter_code
_entity_poly.pdbx_strand_id
1 'polypeptide(L)'
;MTDQQARRAGAFRAAIALALAAALPALAGCAGTAAERPAAVADQRQSGVIPFTVAAVVQEDGGYHLRWTAPGAGKVTVYAGHDPAAIPRDRAVGQGGADGDLRVSGLEPGRRWFFALVPDQGAPLVVADRGLHLPTAHNLRDIGGYRTADGRWVKMGLIYRSDQLDRLSDADLAAMGEGGLGIRLVADLRTVSERQREPDRLPAGAEPIVLDVAADSKGTLGGDMRKAGEAIAAGKGAEMLVAANRDFVSLDSARTSYRALLEKLEAPEAGPTLYHCTAGKDRTGWATAVILTLLGVPRETVMADYLASNDYLRAKNEATYAMLAKAAGAGPLPGGLDRAKLEPVLGVRPEYLQAAFDEVERAYGSFDAYVKNGLGLSDADVAALKARYLTGLPS
;
A
#
# COMPACT_ATOMS: atom_id res chain seq x y z
N MET A 1 25.86 -12.73 -3.48
CA MET A 1 25.04 -12.34 -2.32
C MET A 1 25.16 -13.48 -1.31
N THR A 2 25.71 -13.28 -0.12
CA THR A 2 25.95 -14.40 0.81
C THR A 2 24.66 -14.80 1.52
N ASP A 3 24.47 -16.09 1.78
CA ASP A 3 23.30 -16.70 2.45
C ASP A 3 22.97 -16.00 3.79
N GLN A 4 23.98 -15.45 4.46
CA GLN A 4 23.84 -14.70 5.71
C GLN A 4 23.21 -13.30 5.55
N GLN A 5 23.38 -12.65 4.39
CA GLN A 5 22.72 -11.37 4.07
C GLN A 5 21.26 -11.56 3.67
N ALA A 6 20.93 -12.66 2.99
CA ALA A 6 19.54 -13.03 2.67
C ALA A 6 18.75 -13.36 3.94
N ARG A 7 19.32 -14.16 4.85
CA ARG A 7 18.70 -14.50 6.15
C ARG A 7 18.48 -13.29 7.06
N ARG A 8 19.41 -12.32 7.08
CA ARG A 8 19.23 -11.05 7.82
C ARG A 8 18.19 -10.14 7.19
N ALA A 9 18.07 -10.13 5.86
CA ALA A 9 17.02 -9.40 5.17
C ALA A 9 15.62 -10.00 5.42
N GLY A 10 15.50 -11.34 5.47
CA GLY A 10 14.26 -12.04 5.83
C GLY A 10 13.83 -11.80 7.28
N ALA A 11 14.74 -11.95 8.24
CA ALA A 11 14.45 -11.74 9.67
C ALA A 11 14.06 -10.29 10.01
N PHE A 12 14.58 -9.30 9.28
CA PHE A 12 14.23 -7.89 9.47
C PHE A 12 12.88 -7.52 8.80
N ARG A 13 12.50 -8.19 7.71
CA ARG A 13 11.20 -8.01 7.02
C ARG A 13 10.03 -8.54 7.86
N ALA A 14 10.23 -9.65 8.58
CA ALA A 14 9.25 -10.16 9.54
C ALA A 14 8.97 -9.17 10.69
N ALA A 15 9.98 -8.41 11.15
CA ALA A 15 9.82 -7.47 12.27
C ALA A 15 8.89 -6.27 11.97
N ILE A 16 8.77 -5.85 10.70
CA ILE A 16 8.01 -4.65 10.30
C ILE A 16 6.53 -4.97 10.04
N ALA A 17 6.22 -6.14 9.47
CA ALA A 17 4.84 -6.65 9.45
C ALA A 17 4.27 -6.77 10.88
N LEU A 18 5.13 -6.97 11.88
CA LEU A 18 4.77 -7.02 13.29
C LEU A 18 4.68 -5.65 13.98
N ALA A 19 5.54 -4.68 13.64
CA ALA A 19 5.50 -3.36 14.23
C ALA A 19 4.19 -2.60 13.89
N LEU A 20 3.63 -2.86 12.70
CA LEU A 20 2.34 -2.35 12.25
C LEU A 20 1.12 -2.92 13.01
N ALA A 21 1.28 -4.06 13.70
CA ALA A 21 0.19 -4.74 14.41
C ALA A 21 0.11 -4.39 15.91
N ALA A 22 1.10 -3.67 16.46
CA ALA A 22 1.31 -3.56 17.91
C ALA A 22 1.02 -2.17 18.52
N ALA A 23 0.44 -1.21 17.79
CA ALA A 23 0.09 0.10 18.34
C ALA A 23 -1.37 0.11 18.85
N LEU A 24 -1.57 -0.26 20.12
CA LEU A 24 -2.78 0.06 20.89
C LEU A 24 -2.39 0.92 22.09
N PRO A 25 -3.15 1.97 22.45
CA PRO A 25 -2.98 2.64 23.72
C PRO A 25 -3.61 1.79 24.84
N ALA A 26 -2.86 1.60 25.92
CA ALA A 26 -3.39 1.07 27.17
C ALA A 26 -4.21 2.17 27.88
N LEU A 27 -5.50 1.91 28.11
CA LEU A 27 -6.32 2.69 29.03
C LEU A 27 -6.86 1.76 30.12
N ALA A 28 -6.19 1.78 31.27
CA ALA A 28 -6.76 1.46 32.57
C ALA A 28 -7.20 2.80 33.18
N GLY A 29 -8.34 2.99 33.84
CA GLY A 29 -9.41 2.15 34.36
C GLY A 29 -10.29 3.07 35.23
N CYS A 30 -11.54 2.69 35.47
CA CYS A 30 -12.25 3.01 36.71
C CYS A 30 -13.45 2.06 36.85
N ALA A 31 -13.51 1.40 38.00
CA ALA A 31 -14.47 0.37 38.33
C ALA A 31 -15.88 0.94 38.54
N GLY A 32 -16.88 0.20 38.06
CA GLY A 32 -18.30 0.40 38.37
C GLY A 32 -18.98 -0.97 38.43
N THR A 33 -19.68 -1.22 39.53
CA THR A 33 -20.19 -2.51 40.01
C THR A 33 -21.26 -3.17 39.14
N ALA A 34 -21.30 -4.50 39.22
CA ALA A 34 -22.09 -5.43 38.43
C ALA A 34 -23.61 -5.28 38.53
N ALA A 35 -24.29 -5.56 37.40
CA ALA A 35 -25.64 -6.10 37.37
C ALA A 35 -25.68 -7.17 36.26
N GLU A 36 -25.89 -8.43 36.67
CA GLU A 36 -26.06 -9.57 35.77
C GLU A 36 -27.28 -9.38 34.87
N ARG A 37 -27.06 -9.41 33.55
CA ARG A 37 -28.12 -9.62 32.55
C ARG A 37 -27.98 -11.04 32.00
N PRO A 38 -29.11 -11.76 31.81
CA PRO A 38 -29.07 -13.14 31.36
C PRO A 38 -28.44 -13.24 29.97
N ALA A 39 -27.57 -14.22 29.81
CA ALA A 39 -26.87 -14.54 28.58
C ALA A 39 -27.88 -14.82 27.45
N ALA A 40 -28.04 -13.84 26.56
CA ALA A 40 -28.51 -14.13 25.21
C ALA A 40 -27.36 -14.87 24.51
N VAL A 41 -27.47 -16.20 24.43
CA VAL A 41 -26.70 -16.99 23.47
C VAL A 41 -27.26 -16.65 22.09
N ALA A 42 -26.92 -15.45 21.61
CA ALA A 42 -27.03 -15.15 20.19
C ALA A 42 -26.10 -16.14 19.47
N ASP A 43 -26.58 -16.71 18.38
CA ASP A 43 -25.82 -17.61 17.51
C ASP A 43 -24.60 -16.84 16.94
N GLN A 44 -23.50 -16.76 17.70
CA GLN A 44 -22.27 -16.06 17.34
C GLN A 44 -21.58 -16.67 16.10
N ARG A 45 -22.12 -17.77 15.56
CA ARG A 45 -21.70 -18.34 14.27
C ARG A 45 -22.17 -17.54 13.05
N GLN A 46 -23.05 -16.53 13.23
CA GLN A 46 -23.65 -15.78 12.12
C GLN A 46 -23.32 -14.28 12.06
N SER A 47 -22.53 -13.73 12.99
CA SER A 47 -22.15 -12.32 12.86
C SER A 47 -21.19 -12.19 11.68
N GLY A 48 -21.60 -11.56 10.57
CA GLY A 48 -20.72 -11.24 9.44
C GLY A 48 -19.52 -10.33 9.79
N VAL A 49 -19.31 -10.06 11.09
CA VAL A 49 -18.16 -9.40 11.69
C VAL A 49 -16.93 -10.30 11.59
N ILE A 50 -15.81 -9.71 11.21
CA ILE A 50 -14.52 -10.39 11.13
C ILE A 50 -13.84 -10.25 12.50
N PRO A 51 -13.52 -11.35 13.20
CA PRO A 51 -12.98 -11.28 14.56
C PRO A 51 -11.50 -10.88 14.60
N PHE A 52 -10.80 -10.89 13.48
CA PHE A 52 -9.37 -10.60 13.44
C PHE A 52 -9.07 -9.13 13.77
N THR A 53 -8.15 -8.92 14.71
CA THR A 53 -7.55 -7.61 15.02
C THR A 53 -6.16 -7.48 14.41
N VAL A 54 -5.48 -8.61 14.19
CA VAL A 54 -4.20 -8.73 13.50
C VAL A 54 -4.30 -9.85 12.48
N ALA A 55 -3.80 -9.61 11.27
CA ALA A 55 -3.60 -10.64 10.26
C ALA A 55 -2.51 -10.18 9.28
N ALA A 56 -1.44 -10.97 9.16
CA ALA A 56 -0.32 -10.68 8.28
C ALA A 56 0.21 -11.95 7.63
N VAL A 57 0.67 -11.81 6.40
CA VAL A 57 1.36 -12.85 5.64
C VAL A 57 2.63 -12.24 5.07
N VAL A 58 3.75 -12.95 5.21
CA VAL A 58 5.02 -12.57 4.61
C VAL A 58 5.54 -13.77 3.83
N GLN A 59 5.93 -13.56 2.57
CA GLN A 59 6.64 -14.58 1.81
C GLN A 59 8.08 -14.70 2.34
N GLU A 60 8.46 -15.93 2.68
CA GLU A 60 9.81 -16.28 3.14
C GLU A 60 10.41 -17.34 2.19
N ASP A 61 11.71 -17.59 2.31
CA ASP A 61 12.39 -18.58 1.47
C ASP A 61 11.72 -19.96 1.58
N GLY A 62 11.07 -20.40 0.51
CA GLY A 62 10.40 -21.70 0.43
C GLY A 62 8.96 -21.74 0.97
N GLY A 63 8.34 -20.60 1.32
CA GLY A 63 6.97 -20.60 1.83
C GLY A 63 6.44 -19.24 2.29
N TYR A 64 5.55 -19.30 3.27
CA TYR A 64 4.85 -18.15 3.83
C TYR A 64 4.77 -18.26 5.35
N HIS A 65 4.94 -17.13 6.02
CA HIS A 65 4.72 -16.99 7.45
C HIS A 65 3.45 -16.18 7.69
N LEU A 66 2.48 -16.78 8.36
CA LEU A 66 1.20 -16.19 8.69
C LEU A 66 1.13 -15.93 10.20
N ARG A 67 0.63 -14.75 10.57
CA ARG A 67 0.35 -14.39 11.96
C ARG A 67 -1.02 -13.76 12.07
N TRP A 68 -1.76 -14.10 13.12
CA TRP A 68 -3.07 -13.49 13.38
C TRP A 68 -3.42 -13.44 14.86
N THR A 69 -4.34 -12.54 15.21
CA THR A 69 -5.05 -12.50 16.49
C THR A 69 -6.54 -12.37 16.20
N ALA A 70 -7.33 -13.32 16.70
CA ALA A 70 -8.77 -13.43 16.50
C ALA A 70 -9.47 -13.63 17.86
N PRO A 71 -9.72 -12.55 18.63
CA PRO A 71 -10.38 -12.66 19.92
C PRO A 71 -11.73 -13.38 19.80
N GLY A 72 -11.97 -14.33 20.71
CA GLY A 72 -13.19 -15.15 20.75
C GLY A 72 -13.17 -16.40 19.87
N ALA A 73 -12.27 -16.52 18.89
CA ALA A 73 -12.13 -17.74 18.11
C ALA A 73 -11.40 -18.83 18.91
N GLY A 74 -11.99 -20.03 18.99
CA GLY A 74 -11.35 -21.20 19.60
C GLY A 74 -10.37 -21.88 18.64
N LYS A 75 -10.65 -21.77 17.34
CA LYS A 75 -9.85 -22.37 16.27
C LYS A 75 -9.93 -21.54 15.00
N VAL A 76 -8.80 -21.38 14.33
CA VAL A 76 -8.70 -20.82 12.97
C VAL A 76 -8.10 -21.87 12.05
N THR A 77 -8.80 -22.21 10.98
CA THR A 77 -8.33 -23.11 9.92
C THR A 77 -7.87 -22.28 8.72
N VAL A 78 -6.70 -22.59 8.17
CA VAL A 78 -6.08 -21.83 7.08
C VAL A 78 -6.16 -22.64 5.79
N TYR A 79 -6.62 -21.99 4.73
CA TYR A 79 -6.68 -22.51 3.38
C TYR A 79 -5.91 -21.61 2.43
N ALA A 80 -5.40 -22.15 1.32
CA ALA A 80 -4.63 -21.39 0.35
C ALA A 80 -5.21 -21.54 -1.06
N GLY A 81 -5.16 -20.47 -1.84
CA GLY A 81 -5.61 -20.45 -3.24
C GLY A 81 -5.04 -19.28 -4.02
N HIS A 82 -5.32 -19.23 -5.32
CA HIS A 82 -4.83 -18.18 -6.22
C HIS A 82 -5.87 -17.11 -6.54
N ASP A 83 -7.16 -17.45 -6.40
CA ASP A 83 -8.26 -16.49 -6.53
C ASP A 83 -8.78 -16.13 -5.14
N PRO A 84 -8.62 -14.87 -4.67
CA PRO A 84 -9.09 -14.46 -3.35
C PRO A 84 -10.62 -14.55 -3.19
N ALA A 85 -11.39 -14.55 -4.29
CA ALA A 85 -12.84 -14.71 -4.26
C ALA A 85 -13.28 -16.19 -4.16
N ALA A 86 -12.40 -17.14 -4.50
CA ALA A 86 -12.75 -18.56 -4.65
C ALA A 86 -11.67 -19.50 -4.10
N ILE A 87 -11.16 -19.23 -2.89
CA ILE A 87 -10.16 -20.10 -2.25
C ILE A 87 -10.78 -21.48 -1.89
N PRO A 88 -10.22 -22.60 -2.41
CA PRO A 88 -10.72 -23.94 -2.11
C PRO A 88 -10.68 -24.28 -0.61
N ARG A 89 -11.70 -24.99 -0.12
CA ARG A 89 -11.89 -25.34 1.30
C ARG A 89 -11.83 -26.83 1.59
N ASP A 90 -11.39 -27.60 0.61
CA ASP A 90 -11.26 -29.06 0.65
C ASP A 90 -9.98 -29.50 1.39
N ARG A 91 -8.90 -28.73 1.29
CA ARG A 91 -7.62 -29.05 1.94
C ARG A 91 -7.06 -27.86 2.71
N ALA A 92 -7.01 -27.98 4.04
CA ALA A 92 -6.35 -27.01 4.90
C ALA A 92 -4.82 -27.08 4.72
N VAL A 93 -4.16 -25.91 4.77
CA VAL A 93 -2.69 -25.78 4.80
C VAL A 93 -2.15 -25.60 6.22
N GLY A 94 -3.04 -25.42 7.20
CA GLY A 94 -2.70 -25.38 8.61
C GLY A 94 -3.87 -24.93 9.48
N GLN A 95 -3.64 -24.83 10.78
CA GLN A 95 -4.61 -24.36 11.76
C GLN A 95 -3.89 -23.77 12.98
N GLY A 96 -4.57 -22.95 13.76
CA GLY A 96 -4.08 -22.41 15.03
C GLY A 96 -5.24 -21.96 15.93
N GLY A 97 -4.93 -21.43 17.11
CA GLY A 97 -5.91 -20.86 18.03
C GLY A 97 -6.26 -19.40 17.71
N ALA A 98 -6.75 -18.68 18.72
CA ALA A 98 -7.02 -17.23 18.65
C ALA A 98 -5.78 -16.43 18.23
N ASP A 99 -4.64 -16.71 18.86
CA ASP A 99 -3.33 -16.18 18.47
C ASP A 99 -2.58 -17.24 17.67
N GLY A 100 -2.41 -16.99 16.37
CA GLY A 100 -1.78 -17.91 15.44
C GLY A 100 -0.42 -17.44 14.95
N ASP A 101 0.49 -18.39 14.83
CA ASP A 101 1.79 -18.26 14.18
C ASP A 101 2.00 -19.55 13.36
N LEU A 102 1.86 -19.46 12.04
CA LEU A 102 1.85 -20.61 11.14
C LEU A 102 2.83 -20.41 9.99
N ARG A 103 3.69 -21.40 9.76
CA ARG A 103 4.51 -21.49 8.54
C ARG A 103 3.88 -22.47 7.56
N VAL A 104 3.71 -22.03 6.32
CA VAL A 104 3.21 -22.84 5.21
C VAL A 104 4.29 -22.97 4.16
N SER A 105 4.66 -24.20 3.81
CA SER A 105 5.69 -24.52 2.82
C SER A 105 5.16 -25.49 1.77
N GLY A 106 5.89 -25.69 0.68
CA GLY A 106 5.54 -26.66 -0.37
C GLY A 106 4.41 -26.20 -1.30
N LEU A 107 4.12 -24.90 -1.30
CA LEU A 107 3.25 -24.27 -2.29
C LEU A 107 4.01 -24.02 -3.60
N GLU A 108 3.28 -24.00 -4.72
CA GLU A 108 3.85 -23.73 -6.04
C GLU A 108 4.58 -22.37 -6.05
N PRO A 109 5.87 -22.32 -6.42
CA PRO A 109 6.62 -21.06 -6.51
C PRO A 109 6.18 -20.23 -7.72
N GLY A 110 6.46 -18.93 -7.71
CA GLY A 110 6.23 -18.04 -8.86
C GLY A 110 4.77 -17.64 -9.09
N ARG A 111 3.85 -18.10 -8.25
CA ARG A 111 2.45 -17.66 -8.25
C ARG A 111 2.10 -16.94 -6.96
N ARG A 112 1.20 -15.96 -7.06
CA ARG A 112 0.64 -15.29 -5.90
C ARG A 112 -0.29 -16.25 -5.15
N TRP A 113 -0.12 -16.32 -3.84
CA TRP A 113 -0.97 -17.10 -2.95
C TRP A 113 -1.74 -16.19 -2.01
N PHE A 114 -3.03 -16.47 -1.90
CA PHE A 114 -3.92 -15.91 -0.90
C PHE A 114 -4.25 -16.97 0.14
N PHE A 115 -4.37 -16.53 1.37
CA PHE A 115 -4.65 -17.37 2.52
C PHE A 115 -5.96 -16.91 3.14
N ALA A 116 -6.87 -17.84 3.31
CA ALA A 116 -8.10 -17.57 3.98
C ALA A 116 -8.12 -18.18 5.38
N LEU A 117 -8.16 -17.30 6.35
CA LEU A 117 -8.28 -17.59 7.78
C LEU A 117 -9.77 -17.79 8.10
N VAL A 118 -10.15 -19.01 8.46
CA VAL A 118 -11.53 -19.38 8.78
C VAL A 118 -11.63 -19.66 10.27
N PRO A 119 -12.12 -18.71 11.07
CA PRO A 119 -12.37 -18.95 12.47
C PRO A 119 -13.59 -19.85 12.65
N ASP A 120 -13.68 -20.54 13.78
CA ASP A 120 -14.87 -21.28 14.20
C ASP A 120 -16.02 -20.36 14.65
N GLN A 121 -15.74 -19.08 14.89
CA GLN A 121 -16.69 -18.02 15.23
C GLN A 121 -16.39 -16.73 14.44
N GLY A 122 -17.43 -16.13 13.84
CA GLY A 122 -17.29 -14.94 12.99
C GLY A 122 -16.96 -15.22 11.52
N ALA A 123 -16.82 -14.16 10.73
CA ALA A 123 -16.58 -14.25 9.29
C ALA A 123 -15.10 -14.54 8.94
N PRO A 124 -14.82 -15.24 7.83
CA PRO A 124 -13.45 -15.49 7.38
C PRO A 124 -12.77 -14.22 6.86
N LEU A 125 -11.45 -14.21 6.89
CA LEU A 125 -10.61 -13.14 6.33
C LEU A 125 -9.64 -13.71 5.29
N VAL A 126 -9.52 -13.02 4.15
CA VAL A 126 -8.52 -13.34 3.12
C VAL A 126 -7.36 -12.36 3.23
N VAL A 127 -6.15 -12.90 3.37
CA VAL A 127 -4.89 -12.16 3.45
C VAL A 127 -3.84 -12.77 2.52
N ALA A 128 -2.84 -11.99 2.14
CA ALA A 128 -1.73 -12.41 1.31
C ALA A 128 -0.50 -11.58 1.65
N ASP A 129 0.67 -11.99 1.16
CA ASP A 129 1.79 -11.04 1.15
C ASP A 129 1.43 -9.87 0.23
N ARG A 130 1.69 -8.66 0.72
CA ARG A 130 1.44 -7.42 0.01
C ARG A 130 2.59 -7.09 -0.93
N GLY A 131 3.82 -7.45 -0.55
CA GLY A 131 4.96 -7.39 -1.46
C GLY A 131 4.79 -8.45 -2.54
N LEU A 132 4.79 -8.04 -3.81
CA LEU A 132 4.61 -8.97 -4.93
C LEU A 132 5.94 -9.57 -5.42
N HIS A 133 7.07 -9.03 -4.93
CA HIS A 133 8.44 -9.51 -5.14
C HIS A 133 8.83 -9.74 -6.62
N LEU A 134 8.25 -8.96 -7.52
CA LEU A 134 8.63 -8.95 -8.94
C LEU A 134 10.00 -8.26 -9.11
N PRO A 135 11.03 -8.93 -9.67
CA PRO A 135 12.40 -8.43 -9.63
C PRO A 135 12.62 -7.05 -10.24
N THR A 136 11.88 -6.70 -11.28
CA THR A 136 12.02 -5.42 -12.01
C THR A 136 10.93 -4.40 -11.69
N ALA A 137 9.94 -4.75 -10.85
CA ALA A 137 8.91 -3.83 -10.39
C ALA A 137 9.21 -3.41 -8.95
N HIS A 138 9.82 -2.24 -8.76
CA HIS A 138 10.17 -1.79 -7.41
C HIS A 138 8.99 -1.09 -6.77
N ASN A 139 8.93 -1.12 -5.43
CA ASN A 139 7.82 -0.46 -4.71
C ASN A 139 6.42 -1.02 -5.07
N LEU A 140 6.35 -2.12 -5.84
CA LEU A 140 5.13 -2.79 -6.24
C LEU A 140 4.52 -3.55 -5.05
N ARG A 141 3.30 -3.18 -4.68
CA ARG A 141 2.56 -3.84 -3.61
C ARG A 141 1.05 -3.68 -3.73
N ASP A 142 0.35 -4.61 -3.11
CA ASP A 142 -1.08 -4.54 -2.83
C ASP A 142 -1.37 -3.60 -1.65
N ILE A 143 -2.37 -2.73 -1.76
CA ILE A 143 -2.79 -1.83 -0.67
C ILE A 143 -3.92 -2.43 0.19
N GLY A 144 -4.36 -3.66 -0.10
CA GLY A 144 -5.32 -4.41 0.68
C GLY A 144 -4.76 -4.96 1.99
N GLY A 145 -5.63 -5.59 2.78
CA GLY A 145 -5.27 -6.24 4.04
C GLY A 145 -5.14 -5.32 5.24
N TYR A 146 -5.52 -4.05 5.11
CA TYR A 146 -5.57 -3.14 6.25
C TYR A 146 -6.92 -3.23 6.95
N ARG A 147 -6.89 -3.29 8.28
CA ARG A 147 -8.09 -3.19 9.12
C ARG A 147 -8.54 -1.72 9.22
N THR A 148 -9.83 -1.48 9.11
CA THR A 148 -10.44 -0.16 9.31
C THR A 148 -10.73 0.09 10.79
N ALA A 149 -10.96 1.35 11.15
CA ALA A 149 -11.31 1.74 12.52
C ALA A 149 -12.60 1.05 13.01
N ASP A 150 -13.55 0.78 12.10
CA ASP A 150 -14.81 0.10 12.40
C ASP A 150 -14.75 -1.43 12.27
N GLY A 151 -13.56 -2.01 12.10
CA GLY A 151 -13.35 -3.46 12.15
C GLY A 151 -13.54 -4.24 10.86
N ARG A 152 -13.88 -3.55 9.76
CA ARG A 152 -13.81 -4.12 8.41
C ARG A 152 -12.36 -4.21 7.92
N TRP A 153 -12.17 -4.82 6.77
CA TRP A 153 -10.85 -5.01 6.17
C TRP A 153 -10.85 -4.62 4.69
N VAL A 154 -9.79 -3.93 4.24
CA VAL A 154 -9.57 -3.66 2.82
C VAL A 154 -9.29 -4.98 2.10
N LYS A 155 -10.06 -5.28 1.05
CA LYS A 155 -9.92 -6.50 0.25
C LYS A 155 -8.55 -6.55 -0.43
N MET A 156 -7.93 -7.73 -0.43
CA MET A 156 -6.71 -8.01 -1.18
C MET A 156 -7.02 -8.23 -2.66
N GLY A 157 -6.01 -8.02 -3.52
CA GLY A 157 -6.01 -8.42 -4.92
C GLY A 157 -6.64 -7.42 -5.89
N LEU A 158 -7.06 -6.25 -5.42
CA LEU A 158 -7.86 -5.31 -6.21
C LEU A 158 -7.17 -3.98 -6.52
N ILE A 159 -6.29 -3.50 -5.64
CA ILE A 159 -5.64 -2.20 -5.82
C ILE A 159 -4.15 -2.33 -5.53
N TYR A 160 -3.35 -1.93 -6.51
CA TYR A 160 -1.91 -2.01 -6.49
C TYR A 160 -1.28 -0.64 -6.69
N ARG A 161 -0.11 -0.46 -6.09
CA ARG A 161 0.77 0.70 -6.31
C ARG A 161 2.16 0.24 -6.70
N SER A 162 2.86 1.01 -7.53
CA SER A 162 4.24 0.71 -7.97
C SER A 162 5.05 1.96 -8.25
N ASP A 163 6.35 1.80 -8.46
CA ASP A 163 7.14 2.73 -9.28
C ASP A 163 6.83 2.57 -10.78
N GLN A 164 7.53 3.34 -11.62
CA GLN A 164 7.34 3.37 -13.06
C GLN A 164 7.60 2.03 -13.75
N LEU A 165 6.98 1.83 -14.92
CA LEU A 165 6.90 0.52 -15.57
C LEU A 165 7.81 0.40 -16.81
N ASP A 166 8.66 1.39 -17.08
CA ASP A 166 9.51 1.47 -18.27
C ASP A 166 10.54 0.33 -18.36
N ARG A 167 10.90 -0.26 -17.22
CA ARG A 167 11.95 -1.30 -17.11
C ARG A 167 11.44 -2.67 -16.70
N LEU A 168 10.13 -2.88 -16.69
CA LEU A 168 9.59 -4.21 -16.39
C LEU A 168 10.13 -5.25 -17.36
N SER A 169 10.48 -6.42 -16.87
CA SER A 169 10.85 -7.58 -17.68
C SER A 169 9.60 -8.24 -18.28
N ASP A 170 9.77 -9.05 -19.33
CA ASP A 170 8.65 -9.79 -19.95
C ASP A 170 7.99 -10.76 -18.97
N ALA A 171 8.80 -11.36 -18.08
CA ALA A 171 8.31 -12.25 -17.03
C ALA A 171 7.45 -11.50 -16.01
N ASP A 172 7.87 -10.30 -15.60
CA ASP A 172 7.10 -9.48 -14.65
C ASP A 172 5.82 -8.92 -15.30
N LEU A 173 5.86 -8.54 -16.59
CA LEU A 173 4.66 -8.17 -17.34
C LEU A 173 3.64 -9.31 -17.43
N ALA A 174 4.12 -10.54 -17.67
CA ALA A 174 3.27 -11.73 -17.68
C ALA A 174 2.68 -12.01 -16.29
N ALA A 175 3.47 -11.86 -15.22
CA ALA A 175 3.00 -12.02 -13.85
C ALA A 175 1.97 -10.94 -13.45
N MET A 176 2.08 -9.73 -14.00
CA MET A 176 1.13 -8.64 -13.77
C MET A 176 -0.19 -8.79 -14.54
N GLY A 177 -0.18 -9.49 -15.69
CA GLY A 177 -1.35 -9.70 -16.54
C GLY A 177 -2.32 -10.77 -16.02
N GLU A 178 -3.22 -11.23 -16.90
CA GLU A 178 -4.34 -12.15 -16.59
C GLU A 178 -3.92 -13.44 -15.88
N GLY A 179 -2.74 -14.00 -16.20
CA GLY A 179 -2.23 -15.25 -15.60
C GLY A 179 -1.69 -15.11 -14.16
N GLY A 180 -1.60 -13.89 -13.63
CA GLY A 180 -1.08 -13.63 -12.28
C GLY A 180 -1.95 -12.64 -11.51
N LEU A 181 -1.61 -11.35 -11.55
CA LEU A 181 -2.32 -10.31 -10.80
C LEU A 181 -3.65 -9.88 -11.43
N GLY A 182 -3.82 -10.13 -12.73
CA GLY A 182 -5.01 -9.75 -13.48
C GLY A 182 -5.20 -8.23 -13.59
N ILE A 183 -4.11 -7.46 -13.66
CA ILE A 183 -4.19 -5.99 -13.76
C ILE A 183 -4.93 -5.62 -15.05
N ARG A 184 -6.04 -4.90 -14.91
CA ARG A 184 -6.89 -4.44 -16.03
C ARG A 184 -6.73 -2.96 -16.33
N LEU A 185 -6.36 -2.15 -15.35
CA LEU A 185 -6.17 -0.72 -15.50
C LEU A 185 -4.80 -0.32 -14.95
N VAL A 186 -4.06 0.47 -15.72
CA VAL A 186 -2.81 1.12 -15.30
C VAL A 186 -3.00 2.63 -15.35
N ALA A 187 -3.04 3.27 -14.18
CA ALA A 187 -3.13 4.71 -14.04
C ALA A 187 -1.76 5.34 -13.82
N ASP A 188 -1.28 6.05 -14.85
CA ASP A 188 0.01 6.74 -14.83
C ASP A 188 -0.15 8.18 -14.32
N LEU A 189 0.39 8.45 -13.13
CA LEU A 189 0.30 9.76 -12.46
C LEU A 189 1.43 10.72 -12.89
N ARG A 190 2.25 10.33 -13.87
CA ARG A 190 3.44 11.08 -14.29
C ARG A 190 3.13 12.23 -15.24
N THR A 191 4.06 13.18 -15.25
CA THR A 191 3.99 14.30 -16.19
C THR A 191 4.21 13.82 -17.62
N VAL A 192 3.77 14.62 -18.60
CA VAL A 192 4.07 14.37 -20.02
C VAL A 192 5.58 14.15 -20.27
N SER A 193 6.45 14.96 -19.66
CA SER A 193 7.90 14.86 -19.89
C SER A 193 8.51 13.58 -19.33
N GLU A 194 8.05 13.12 -18.17
CA GLU A 194 8.47 11.85 -17.57
C GLU A 194 8.07 10.67 -18.48
N ARG A 195 6.84 10.66 -18.98
CA ARG A 195 6.31 9.59 -19.84
C ARG A 195 6.98 9.53 -21.22
N GLN A 196 7.35 10.67 -21.78
CA GLN A 196 8.10 10.71 -23.04
C GLN A 196 9.52 10.15 -22.89
N ARG A 197 10.15 10.39 -21.74
CA ARG A 197 11.51 9.91 -21.44
C ARG A 197 11.55 8.42 -21.11
N GLU A 198 10.56 7.96 -20.34
CA GLU A 198 10.49 6.61 -19.76
C GLU A 198 9.08 6.05 -20.02
N PRO A 199 8.73 5.72 -21.28
CA PRO A 199 7.40 5.20 -21.61
C PRO A 199 7.16 3.85 -20.96
N ASP A 200 5.96 3.64 -20.42
CA ASP A 200 5.63 2.39 -19.74
C ASP A 200 5.63 1.19 -20.68
N ARG A 201 6.04 0.05 -20.11
CA ARG A 201 5.68 -1.27 -20.62
C ARG A 201 4.44 -1.74 -19.87
N LEU A 202 3.39 -2.11 -20.59
CA LEU A 202 2.11 -2.48 -19.98
C LEU A 202 1.88 -4.00 -20.02
N PRO A 203 1.28 -4.59 -18.97
CA PRO A 203 0.83 -5.97 -19.01
C PRO A 203 -0.17 -6.19 -20.15
N ALA A 204 -0.18 -7.38 -20.73
CA ALA A 204 -1.13 -7.72 -21.78
C ALA A 204 -2.58 -7.60 -21.27
N GLY A 205 -3.43 -6.92 -22.03
CA GLY A 205 -4.84 -6.70 -21.68
C GLY A 205 -5.11 -5.55 -20.70
N ALA A 206 -4.07 -4.88 -20.19
CA ALA A 206 -4.24 -3.70 -19.34
C ALA A 206 -4.53 -2.44 -20.15
N GLU A 207 -5.56 -1.69 -19.75
CA GLU A 207 -5.90 -0.38 -20.31
C GLU A 207 -5.07 0.71 -19.60
N PRO A 208 -4.33 1.55 -20.34
CA PRO A 208 -3.66 2.70 -19.75
C PRO A 208 -4.60 3.90 -19.60
N ILE A 209 -4.51 4.61 -18.48
CA ILE A 209 -5.08 5.94 -18.29
C ILE A 209 -4.00 6.88 -17.76
N VAL A 210 -4.00 8.10 -18.29
CA VAL A 210 -3.06 9.15 -17.90
C VAL A 210 -3.77 10.11 -16.97
N LEU A 211 -3.24 10.27 -15.77
CA LEU A 211 -3.77 11.14 -14.72
C LEU A 211 -2.65 12.05 -14.23
N ASP A 212 -2.21 12.98 -15.08
CA ASP A 212 -1.06 13.85 -14.80
C ASP A 212 -1.35 14.78 -13.60
N VAL A 213 -0.92 14.33 -12.41
CA VAL A 213 -1.14 15.00 -11.12
C VAL A 213 -0.43 16.35 -11.02
N ALA A 214 0.57 16.61 -11.87
CA ALA A 214 1.40 17.81 -11.80
C ALA A 214 1.37 18.63 -13.10
N ALA A 215 0.31 18.49 -13.91
CA ALA A 215 0.18 19.14 -15.21
C ALA A 215 0.23 20.67 -15.14
N ASP A 216 -0.29 21.25 -14.06
CA ASP A 216 -0.28 22.69 -13.78
C ASP A 216 0.80 23.10 -12.74
N SER A 217 1.67 22.16 -12.33
CA SER A 217 2.72 22.43 -11.36
C SER A 217 3.80 23.33 -11.98
N LYS A 218 4.05 24.47 -11.33
CA LYS A 218 5.20 25.35 -11.62
C LYS A 218 6.44 25.01 -10.79
N GLY A 219 6.30 24.05 -9.88
CA GLY A 219 7.31 23.59 -8.95
C GLY A 219 8.32 22.61 -9.58
N THR A 220 9.15 22.02 -8.73
CA THR A 220 10.24 21.11 -9.14
C THR A 220 9.76 19.72 -9.58
N LEU A 221 8.52 19.34 -9.26
CA LEU A 221 7.91 18.08 -9.70
C LEU A 221 7.05 18.23 -10.97
N GLY A 222 6.96 19.43 -11.57
CA GLY A 222 6.33 19.65 -12.88
C GLY A 222 7.14 19.12 -14.07
N GLY A 223 8.06 18.17 -13.84
CA GLY A 223 8.89 17.57 -14.89
C GLY A 223 10.17 18.33 -15.27
N ASP A 224 10.50 19.45 -14.61
CA ASP A 224 11.76 20.18 -14.79
C ASP A 224 12.87 19.59 -13.92
N MET A 225 13.56 18.59 -14.47
CA MET A 225 14.67 17.89 -13.79
C MET A 225 15.84 18.82 -13.44
N ARG A 226 16.03 19.93 -14.16
CA ARG A 226 17.10 20.88 -13.86
C ARG A 226 16.82 21.61 -12.55
N LYS A 227 15.61 22.14 -12.39
CA LYS A 227 15.19 22.77 -11.11
C LYS A 227 15.26 21.80 -9.95
N ALA A 228 14.80 20.56 -10.15
CA ALA A 228 14.92 19.52 -9.13
C ALA A 228 16.39 19.24 -8.76
N GLY A 229 17.25 19.08 -9.77
CA GLY A 229 18.69 18.89 -9.58
C GLY A 229 19.36 20.04 -8.83
N GLU A 230 19.02 21.29 -9.15
CA GLU A 230 19.52 22.49 -8.47
C GLU A 230 19.10 22.54 -6.99
N ALA A 231 17.83 22.23 -6.69
CA ALA A 231 17.35 22.17 -5.31
C ALA A 231 18.06 21.08 -4.50
N ILE A 232 18.26 19.89 -5.10
CA ILE A 232 18.98 18.77 -4.47
C ILE A 232 20.43 19.15 -4.20
N ALA A 233 21.13 19.70 -5.20
CA ALA A 233 22.52 20.15 -5.07
C ALA A 233 22.69 21.21 -3.97
N ALA A 234 21.69 22.08 -3.79
CA ALA A 234 21.62 23.07 -2.73
C ALA A 234 21.20 22.52 -1.35
N GLY A 235 20.96 21.21 -1.22
CA GLY A 235 20.53 20.58 0.04
C GLY A 235 19.05 20.78 0.40
N LYS A 236 18.24 21.30 -0.52
CA LYS A 236 16.82 21.65 -0.32
C LYS A 236 15.85 20.53 -0.74
N GLY A 237 16.35 19.31 -0.93
CA GLY A 237 15.56 18.18 -1.42
C GLY A 237 14.37 17.82 -0.52
N ALA A 238 14.53 17.91 0.81
CA ALA A 238 13.45 17.65 1.75
C ALA A 238 12.36 18.74 1.72
N GLU A 239 12.76 20.01 1.76
CA GLU A 239 11.86 21.16 1.67
C GLU A 239 11.05 21.14 0.38
N MET A 240 11.70 20.77 -0.72
CA MET A 240 11.10 20.57 -2.02
C MET A 240 9.99 19.50 -1.98
N LEU A 241 10.23 18.36 -1.33
CA LEU A 241 9.24 17.28 -1.23
C LEU A 241 8.09 17.63 -0.28
N VAL A 242 8.36 18.37 0.80
CA VAL A 242 7.31 18.93 1.66
C VAL A 242 6.40 19.85 0.85
N ALA A 243 6.95 20.78 0.08
CA ALA A 243 6.17 21.67 -0.77
C ALA A 243 5.36 20.90 -1.81
N ALA A 244 5.97 19.93 -2.48
CA ALA A 244 5.29 19.11 -3.48
C ALA A 244 4.12 18.29 -2.91
N ASN A 245 4.22 17.80 -1.67
CA ASN A 245 3.12 17.06 -1.05
C ASN A 245 1.93 17.98 -0.71
N ARG A 246 2.16 19.27 -0.42
CA ARG A 246 1.07 20.25 -0.34
C ARG A 246 0.42 20.48 -1.71
N ASP A 247 1.23 20.57 -2.75
CA ASP A 247 0.74 20.77 -4.12
C ASP A 247 -0.23 19.64 -4.56
N PHE A 248 -0.01 18.39 -4.15
CA PHE A 248 -0.95 17.29 -4.48
C PHE A 248 -2.35 17.44 -3.89
N VAL A 249 -2.53 18.33 -2.91
CA VAL A 249 -3.83 18.67 -2.34
C VAL A 249 -4.44 19.89 -3.05
N SER A 250 -3.59 20.84 -3.44
CA SER A 250 -3.99 22.19 -3.83
C SER A 250 -3.99 22.48 -5.32
N LEU A 251 -3.25 21.70 -6.13
CA LEU A 251 -3.27 21.82 -7.59
C LEU A 251 -4.60 21.35 -8.18
N ASP A 252 -5.07 22.03 -9.24
CA ASP A 252 -6.28 21.63 -9.94
C ASP A 252 -6.05 20.31 -10.67
N SER A 253 -4.90 20.16 -11.34
CA SER A 253 -4.56 18.91 -12.03
C SER A 253 -4.49 17.71 -11.08
N ALA A 254 -3.99 17.92 -9.85
CA ALA A 254 -3.94 16.88 -8.82
C ALA A 254 -5.34 16.45 -8.41
N ARG A 255 -6.23 17.40 -8.05
CA ARG A 255 -7.60 17.11 -7.64
C ARG A 255 -8.39 16.40 -8.75
N THR A 256 -8.27 16.87 -10.00
CA THR A 256 -8.88 16.23 -11.16
C THR A 256 -8.37 14.80 -11.36
N SER A 257 -7.05 14.59 -11.24
CA SER A 257 -6.43 13.28 -11.43
C SER A 257 -6.82 12.28 -10.34
N TYR A 258 -6.82 12.70 -9.07
CA TYR A 258 -7.23 11.81 -7.97
C TYR A 258 -8.72 11.50 -7.99
N ARG A 259 -9.56 12.48 -8.35
CA ARG A 259 -10.98 12.24 -8.60
C ARG A 259 -11.19 11.18 -9.69
N ALA A 260 -10.55 11.35 -10.84
CA ALA A 260 -10.69 10.41 -11.96
C ALA A 260 -10.18 9.00 -11.60
N LEU A 261 -9.13 8.88 -10.79
CA LEU A 261 -8.70 7.60 -10.25
C LEU A 261 -9.80 6.94 -9.39
N LEU A 262 -10.42 7.71 -8.48
CA LEU A 262 -11.48 7.21 -7.60
C LEU A 262 -12.73 6.81 -8.40
N GLU A 263 -13.13 7.59 -9.41
CA GLU A 263 -14.22 7.25 -10.33
C GLU A 263 -13.95 5.94 -11.09
N LYS A 264 -12.70 5.71 -11.54
CA LYS A 264 -12.30 4.45 -12.17
C LYS A 264 -12.32 3.26 -11.22
N LEU A 265 -11.99 3.47 -9.95
CA LEU A 265 -12.08 2.42 -8.92
C LEU A 265 -13.54 2.11 -8.55
N GLU A 266 -14.41 3.10 -8.58
CA GLU A 266 -15.84 2.93 -8.28
C GLU A 266 -16.59 2.17 -9.39
N ALA A 267 -16.24 2.43 -10.65
CA ALA A 267 -16.94 1.95 -11.84
C ALA A 267 -17.30 0.44 -11.78
N PRO A 268 -18.54 0.01 -12.12
CA PRO A 268 -18.99 -1.38 -11.98
C PRO A 268 -18.02 -2.43 -12.57
N GLU A 269 -17.44 -2.15 -13.73
CA GLU A 269 -16.50 -2.98 -14.46
C GLU A 269 -15.06 -2.95 -13.93
N ALA A 270 -14.76 -2.12 -12.92
CA ALA A 270 -13.41 -1.95 -12.41
C ALA A 270 -12.77 -3.28 -11.98
N GLY A 271 -11.70 -3.65 -12.67
CA GLY A 271 -10.86 -4.79 -12.30
C GLY A 271 -9.73 -4.39 -11.36
N PRO A 272 -8.80 -5.33 -11.11
CA PRO A 272 -7.58 -5.04 -10.41
C PRO A 272 -6.84 -3.87 -11.08
N THR A 273 -6.58 -2.81 -10.31
CA THR A 273 -6.05 -1.53 -10.81
C THR A 273 -4.68 -1.27 -10.21
N LEU A 274 -3.73 -0.89 -11.06
CA LEU A 274 -2.41 -0.41 -10.67
C LEU A 274 -2.34 1.10 -10.90
N TYR A 275 -1.87 1.87 -9.93
CA TYR A 275 -1.46 3.25 -10.16
C TYR A 275 0.00 3.46 -9.78
N HIS A 276 0.70 4.31 -10.52
CA HIS A 276 2.12 4.56 -10.28
C HIS A 276 2.52 6.00 -10.61
N CYS A 277 3.73 6.36 -10.19
CA CYS A 277 4.43 7.53 -10.69
C CYS A 277 5.89 7.12 -10.96
N THR A 278 6.83 8.06 -11.01
CA THR A 278 8.25 7.77 -11.28
C THR A 278 8.89 6.84 -10.24
N ALA A 279 8.76 7.17 -8.95
CA ALA A 279 9.32 6.36 -7.85
C ALA A 279 8.24 5.59 -7.05
N GLY A 280 6.97 5.80 -7.38
CA GLY A 280 5.86 5.18 -6.65
C GLY A 280 5.70 5.67 -5.20
N LYS A 281 6.26 6.84 -4.87
CA LYS A 281 6.39 7.30 -3.48
C LYS A 281 5.50 8.50 -3.14
N ASP A 282 5.63 9.63 -3.84
CA ASP A 282 4.98 10.90 -3.44
C ASP A 282 3.57 11.03 -4.03
N ARG A 283 3.43 11.22 -5.36
CA ARG A 283 2.11 11.27 -6.04
C ARG A 283 1.27 10.01 -5.80
N THR A 284 1.91 8.85 -5.91
CA THR A 284 1.34 7.54 -5.60
C THR A 284 1.03 7.42 -4.11
N GLY A 285 1.89 7.95 -3.23
CA GLY A 285 1.67 7.89 -1.79
C GLY A 285 0.46 8.70 -1.36
N TRP A 286 0.27 9.89 -1.92
CA TRP A 286 -0.94 10.66 -1.67
C TRP A 286 -2.20 9.97 -2.23
N ALA A 287 -2.13 9.35 -3.41
CA ALA A 287 -3.24 8.52 -3.93
C ALA A 287 -3.62 7.41 -2.95
N THR A 288 -2.64 6.66 -2.45
CA THR A 288 -2.86 5.59 -1.47
C THR A 288 -3.40 6.14 -0.16
N ALA A 289 -2.85 7.25 0.32
CA ALA A 289 -3.31 7.89 1.55
C ALA A 289 -4.77 8.33 1.45
N VAL A 290 -5.19 8.87 0.30
CA VAL A 290 -6.58 9.24 0.05
C VAL A 290 -7.48 8.02 0.06
N ILE A 291 -7.13 6.98 -0.71
CA ILE A 291 -7.94 5.75 -0.79
C ILE A 291 -8.10 5.10 0.59
N LEU A 292 -7.00 4.89 1.32
CA LEU A 292 -7.05 4.21 2.61
C LEU A 292 -7.78 5.04 3.68
N THR A 293 -7.60 6.35 3.70
CA THR A 293 -8.34 7.24 4.62
C THR A 293 -9.83 7.22 4.32
N LEU A 294 -10.22 7.30 3.03
CA LEU A 294 -11.62 7.21 2.59
C LEU A 294 -12.26 5.88 3.02
N LEU A 295 -11.52 4.78 2.92
CA LEU A 295 -11.95 3.45 3.37
C LEU A 295 -12.00 3.30 4.89
N GLY A 296 -11.56 4.29 5.66
CA GLY A 296 -11.61 4.29 7.13
C GLY A 296 -10.43 3.57 7.80
N VAL A 297 -9.30 3.42 7.10
CA VAL A 297 -8.06 2.90 7.68
C VAL A 297 -7.46 3.97 8.63
N PRO A 298 -7.01 3.60 9.84
CA PRO A 298 -6.43 4.55 10.80
C PRO A 298 -5.23 5.31 10.23
N ARG A 299 -5.07 6.58 10.63
CA ARG A 299 -4.06 7.51 10.09
C ARG A 299 -2.64 6.99 10.27
N GLU A 300 -2.35 6.38 11.40
CA GLU A 300 -1.07 5.75 11.72
C GLU A 300 -0.72 4.60 10.77
N THR A 301 -1.71 3.79 10.39
CA THR A 301 -1.56 2.70 9.42
C THR A 301 -1.33 3.26 8.01
N VAL A 302 -2.03 4.33 7.65
CA VAL A 302 -1.82 5.03 6.37
C VAL A 302 -0.40 5.60 6.28
N MET A 303 0.09 6.24 7.36
CA MET A 303 1.46 6.76 7.42
C MET A 303 2.49 5.63 7.32
N ALA A 304 2.25 4.51 8.00
CA ALA A 304 3.15 3.38 7.94
C ALA A 304 3.18 2.70 6.55
N ASP A 305 2.06 2.65 5.80
CA ASP A 305 2.07 2.24 4.37
C ASP A 305 2.98 3.13 3.52
N TYR A 306 2.87 4.44 3.73
CA TYR A 306 3.67 5.43 3.03
C TYR A 306 5.15 5.23 3.32
N LEU A 307 5.53 5.12 4.61
CA LEU A 307 6.91 4.92 5.02
C LEU A 307 7.50 3.57 4.57
N ALA A 308 6.67 2.55 4.35
CA ALA A 308 7.11 1.27 3.82
C ALA A 308 7.79 1.41 2.44
N SER A 309 7.56 2.49 1.69
CA SER A 309 8.31 2.76 0.46
C SER A 309 9.83 2.83 0.66
N ASN A 310 10.32 3.22 1.85
CA ASN A 310 11.74 3.17 2.16
C ASN A 310 12.29 1.73 2.12
N ASP A 311 11.50 0.75 2.56
CA ASP A 311 11.90 -0.66 2.56
C ASP A 311 11.82 -1.27 1.17
N TYR A 312 10.73 -1.03 0.44
CA TYR A 312 10.54 -1.57 -0.91
C TYR A 312 11.49 -0.95 -1.93
N LEU A 313 11.93 0.30 -1.72
CA LEU A 313 12.92 0.96 -2.58
C LEU A 313 14.36 0.76 -2.11
N ARG A 314 14.60 0.20 -0.93
CA ARG A 314 15.95 0.10 -0.31
C ARG A 314 16.99 -0.46 -1.26
N ALA A 315 16.71 -1.58 -1.92
CA ALA A 315 17.66 -2.22 -2.84
C ALA A 315 17.97 -1.32 -4.05
N LYS A 316 16.93 -0.67 -4.62
CA LYS A 316 17.08 0.28 -5.73
C LYS A 316 17.91 1.49 -5.30
N ASN A 317 17.61 2.06 -4.13
CA ASN A 317 18.30 3.24 -3.59
C ASN A 317 19.76 2.95 -3.26
N GLU A 318 20.07 1.80 -2.65
CA GLU A 318 21.47 1.41 -2.40
C GLU A 318 22.26 1.20 -3.69
N ALA A 319 21.64 0.65 -4.74
CA ALA A 319 22.27 0.57 -6.06
C ALA A 319 22.57 1.97 -6.64
N THR A 320 21.66 2.94 -6.45
CA THR A 320 21.90 4.34 -6.84
C THR A 320 23.05 4.97 -6.04
N TYR A 321 23.12 4.75 -4.71
CA TYR A 321 24.24 5.27 -3.91
C TYR A 321 25.57 4.64 -4.30
N ALA A 322 25.61 3.34 -4.62
CA ALA A 322 26.82 2.68 -5.09
C ALA A 322 27.29 3.26 -6.43
N MET A 323 26.36 3.54 -7.36
CA MET A 323 26.67 4.21 -8.62
C MET A 323 27.25 5.61 -8.39
N LEU A 324 26.63 6.38 -7.49
CA LEU A 324 27.08 7.72 -7.11
C LEU A 324 28.51 7.69 -6.53
N ALA A 325 28.78 6.78 -5.59
CA ALA A 325 30.09 6.63 -4.96
C ALA A 325 31.17 6.29 -5.98
N LYS A 326 30.86 5.41 -6.95
CA LYS A 326 31.78 5.09 -8.05
C LYS A 326 32.08 6.30 -8.92
N ALA A 327 31.07 7.11 -9.22
CA ALA A 327 31.24 8.34 -10.00
C ALA A 327 32.06 9.40 -9.23
N ALA A 328 31.82 9.56 -7.93
CA ALA A 328 32.58 10.47 -7.06
C ALA A 328 34.06 10.07 -6.92
N GLY A 329 34.38 8.77 -7.01
CA GLY A 329 35.76 8.28 -7.07
C GLY A 329 36.54 8.74 -8.31
N ALA A 330 35.85 9.24 -9.34
CA ALA A 330 36.44 9.85 -10.53
C ALA A 330 36.60 11.38 -10.42
N GLY A 331 36.20 11.98 -9.29
CA GLY A 331 36.25 13.43 -9.04
C GLY A 331 34.96 13.95 -8.41
N PRO A 332 34.93 15.23 -7.95
CA PRO A 332 33.73 15.83 -7.39
C PRO A 332 32.56 15.78 -8.37
N LEU A 333 31.38 15.40 -7.87
CA LEU A 333 30.18 15.38 -8.69
C LEU A 333 29.70 16.80 -9.00
N PRO A 334 29.07 17.02 -10.18
CA PRO A 334 28.47 18.31 -10.52
C PRO A 334 27.55 18.82 -9.41
N GLY A 335 27.66 20.12 -9.09
CA GLY A 335 26.84 20.77 -8.07
C GLY A 335 27.12 20.31 -6.63
N GLY A 336 28.19 19.57 -6.37
CA GLY A 336 28.50 19.04 -5.05
C GLY A 336 27.46 18.03 -4.55
N LEU A 337 26.86 17.27 -5.48
CA LEU A 337 25.92 16.20 -5.16
C LEU A 337 26.62 15.10 -4.35
N ASP A 338 25.98 14.64 -3.28
CA ASP A 338 26.47 13.54 -2.45
C ASP A 338 25.30 12.68 -1.94
N ARG A 339 25.62 11.62 -1.18
CA ARG A 339 24.62 10.72 -0.60
C ARG A 339 23.67 11.46 0.34
N ALA A 340 24.18 12.37 1.18
CA ALA A 340 23.38 13.07 2.18
C ALA A 340 22.33 13.99 1.55
N LYS A 341 22.64 14.57 0.38
CA LYS A 341 21.70 15.40 -0.40
C LYS A 341 20.66 14.58 -1.16
N LEU A 342 21.02 13.37 -1.60
CA LEU A 342 20.09 12.47 -2.33
C LEU A 342 19.18 11.66 -1.41
N GLU A 343 19.64 11.29 -0.23
CA GLU A 343 18.89 10.44 0.69
C GLU A 343 17.47 10.95 1.01
N PRO A 344 17.26 12.24 1.33
CA PRO A 344 15.92 12.78 1.53
C PRO A 344 15.01 12.64 0.30
N VAL A 345 15.58 12.55 -0.90
CA VAL A 345 14.85 12.55 -2.17
C VAL A 345 14.56 11.16 -2.69
N LEU A 346 15.49 10.20 -2.52
CA LEU A 346 15.26 8.81 -2.90
C LEU A 346 14.36 8.06 -1.92
N GLY A 347 14.34 8.49 -0.66
CA GLY A 347 13.41 7.99 0.37
C GLY A 347 12.13 8.81 0.51
N VAL A 348 11.41 8.49 1.56
CA VAL A 348 10.25 9.22 2.10
C VAL A 348 10.43 9.47 3.59
N ARG A 349 9.80 10.53 4.10
CA ARG A 349 9.84 10.93 5.50
C ARG A 349 8.44 11.31 5.99
N PRO A 350 8.11 11.12 7.27
CA PRO A 350 6.75 11.37 7.76
C PRO A 350 6.30 12.81 7.50
N GLU A 351 7.20 13.79 7.61
CA GLU A 351 6.91 15.21 7.34
C GLU A 351 6.43 15.49 5.91
N TYR A 352 6.72 14.62 4.94
CA TYR A 352 6.28 14.81 3.55
C TYR A 352 4.79 14.54 3.42
N LEU A 353 4.34 13.34 3.83
CA LEU A 353 2.92 13.00 3.80
C LEU A 353 2.12 13.84 4.83
N GLN A 354 2.72 14.13 5.99
CA GLN A 354 2.08 15.01 6.98
C GLN A 354 1.78 16.38 6.40
N ALA A 355 2.69 16.95 5.58
CA ALA A 355 2.43 18.24 4.94
C ALA A 355 1.20 18.23 4.02
N ALA A 356 0.89 17.11 3.36
CA ALA A 356 -0.35 16.97 2.60
C ALA A 356 -1.59 16.94 3.51
N PHE A 357 -1.53 16.19 4.62
CA PHE A 357 -2.63 16.20 5.59
C PHE A 357 -2.83 17.57 6.24
N ASP A 358 -1.76 18.26 6.61
CA ASP A 358 -1.82 19.63 7.14
C ASP A 358 -2.42 20.59 6.11
N GLU A 359 -2.11 20.41 4.83
CA GLU A 359 -2.69 21.21 3.74
C GLU A 359 -4.18 20.93 3.55
N VAL A 360 -4.61 19.67 3.71
CA VAL A 360 -6.04 19.31 3.73
C VAL A 360 -6.76 20.05 4.86
N GLU A 361 -6.24 19.99 6.09
CA GLU A 361 -6.82 20.69 7.23
C GLU A 361 -6.83 22.20 7.02
N ARG A 362 -5.74 22.78 6.49
CA ARG A 362 -5.62 24.21 6.23
C ARG A 362 -6.59 24.72 5.17
N ALA A 363 -6.76 23.99 4.08
CA ALA A 363 -7.54 24.44 2.92
C ALA A 363 -9.02 24.04 2.98
N TYR A 364 -9.35 22.94 3.66
CA TYR A 364 -10.71 22.37 3.68
C TYR A 364 -11.29 22.22 5.09
N GLY A 365 -10.47 22.30 6.14
CA GLY A 365 -10.89 22.18 7.54
C GLY A 365 -11.14 20.75 8.05
N SER A 366 -11.20 19.77 7.16
CA SER A 366 -11.20 18.34 7.47
C SER A 366 -10.94 17.50 6.22
N PHE A 367 -10.56 16.24 6.44
CA PHE A 367 -10.42 15.28 5.34
C PHE A 367 -11.75 15.01 4.60
N ASP A 368 -12.87 14.91 5.32
CA ASP A 368 -14.18 14.72 4.69
C ASP A 368 -14.57 15.92 3.81
N ALA A 369 -14.26 17.13 4.25
CA ALA A 369 -14.46 18.35 3.46
C ALA A 369 -13.56 18.38 2.21
N TYR A 370 -12.34 17.84 2.27
CA TYR A 370 -11.49 17.67 1.09
C TYR A 370 -12.06 16.65 0.11
N VAL A 371 -12.51 15.48 0.59
CA VAL A 371 -13.17 14.47 -0.26
C VAL A 371 -14.39 15.05 -0.98
N LYS A 372 -15.24 15.78 -0.25
CA LYS A 372 -16.47 16.34 -0.80
C LYS A 372 -16.23 17.56 -1.69
N ASN A 373 -15.48 18.55 -1.21
CA ASN A 373 -15.37 19.86 -1.87
C ASN A 373 -14.13 19.96 -2.76
N GLY A 374 -13.05 19.25 -2.42
CA GLY A 374 -11.82 19.22 -3.19
C GLY A 374 -11.84 18.16 -4.30
N LEU A 375 -12.19 16.92 -3.96
CA LEU A 375 -12.27 15.81 -4.91
C LEU A 375 -13.65 15.67 -5.55
N GLY A 376 -14.68 16.31 -5.01
CA GLY A 376 -16.01 16.33 -5.61
C GLY A 376 -16.80 15.02 -5.44
N LEU A 377 -16.44 14.19 -4.46
CA LEU A 377 -17.11 12.92 -4.20
C LEU A 377 -18.35 13.11 -3.31
N SER A 378 -19.44 12.47 -3.68
CA SER A 378 -20.66 12.40 -2.90
C SER A 378 -20.55 11.32 -1.79
N ASP A 379 -21.45 11.37 -0.81
CA ASP A 379 -21.54 10.33 0.22
C ASP A 379 -21.89 8.95 -0.41
N ALA A 380 -22.60 8.95 -1.55
CA ALA A 380 -22.92 7.74 -2.29
C ALA A 380 -21.67 7.13 -2.95
N ASP A 381 -20.81 7.97 -3.53
CA ASP A 381 -19.55 7.54 -4.16
C ASP A 381 -18.63 6.90 -3.11
N VAL A 382 -18.51 7.53 -1.94
CA VAL A 382 -17.75 7.00 -0.79
C VAL A 382 -18.34 5.68 -0.31
N ALA A 383 -19.67 5.56 -0.24
CA ALA A 383 -20.33 4.33 0.16
C ALA A 383 -20.12 3.20 -0.87
N ALA A 384 -20.14 3.51 -2.17
CA ALA A 384 -19.89 2.55 -3.25
C ALA A 384 -18.44 2.03 -3.20
N LEU A 385 -17.46 2.92 -3.04
CA LEU A 385 -16.06 2.55 -2.83
C LEU A 385 -15.89 1.64 -1.61
N LYS A 386 -16.49 1.99 -0.46
CA LYS A 386 -16.47 1.15 0.74
C LYS A 386 -17.10 -0.22 0.51
N ALA A 387 -18.26 -0.29 -0.13
CA ALA A 387 -18.93 -1.56 -0.44
C ALA A 387 -18.08 -2.46 -1.37
N ARG A 388 -17.39 -1.84 -2.34
CA ARG A 388 -16.52 -2.55 -3.27
C ARG A 388 -15.27 -3.07 -2.60
N TYR A 389 -14.58 -2.25 -1.82
CA TYR A 389 -13.23 -2.53 -1.35
C TYR A 389 -13.12 -2.99 0.10
N LEU A 390 -14.19 -2.96 0.89
CA LEU A 390 -14.19 -3.50 2.26
C LEU A 390 -14.90 -4.85 2.34
N THR A 391 -14.45 -5.70 3.25
CA THR A 391 -15.09 -6.96 3.64
C THR A 391 -15.35 -7.00 5.14
N GLY A 392 -16.34 -7.80 5.54
CA GLY A 392 -16.86 -7.89 6.90
C GLY A 392 -17.93 -6.85 7.22
N LEU A 393 -18.65 -7.10 8.31
CA LEU A 393 -19.52 -6.11 8.94
C LEU A 393 -18.74 -5.28 9.96
N PRO A 394 -19.16 -4.03 10.22
CA PRO A 394 -18.61 -3.24 11.31
C PRO A 394 -18.73 -3.97 12.66
N SER A 395 -17.69 -3.85 13.50
CA SER A 395 -17.60 -4.49 14.83
C SER A 395 -18.25 -3.69 15.94
#